data_AF-A0A2V8XQQ7-F1
#
_entry.id   AF-A0A2V8XQQ7-F1
#
_cell.length_a   1.000
_cell.length_b   1.000
_cell.length_c   1.000
_cell.angle_alpha   90.00
_cell.angle_beta   90.00
_cell.angle_gamma   90.00
#
_symmetry.space_group_name_H-M   'P 1'
#
loop_
_entity.id
_entity.type
_entity.pdbx_description
1 polymer ?
#
loop_
_entity_poly.entity_id
_entity_poly.type
_entity_poly.pdbx_seq_one_letter_code
_entity_poly.pdbx_strand_id
1 'polypeptide(L)' 'IYGGSNAGNAGGQDASDQPAQGRPHSLVLTLPPLAAIFLKWQP' A
#
# COMPACT_ATOMS: atom_id res chain seq x y z
N ILE A 1 -15.73 10.52 13.16
CA ILE A 1 -14.28 10.86 13.10
C ILE A 1 -13.52 9.56 13.28
N TYR A 2 -12.71 9.14 12.31
CA TYR A 2 -12.16 7.77 12.24
C TYR A 2 -11.00 7.45 13.20
N GLY A 3 -10.58 8.38 14.07
CA GLY A 3 -9.70 8.10 15.23
C GLY A 3 -8.32 7.49 14.94
N GLY A 4 -7.95 7.30 13.67
CA GLY A 4 -6.70 6.67 13.27
C GLY A 4 -5.51 7.63 13.31
N SER A 5 -4.31 7.09 13.44
CA SER A 5 -3.03 7.82 13.58
C SER A 5 -2.57 8.59 12.34
N ASN A 6 -3.35 8.59 11.25
CA ASN A 6 -2.96 9.11 9.93
C ASN A 6 -1.70 8.46 9.32
N ALA A 7 -1.28 7.30 9.84
CA ALA A 7 -0.23 6.50 9.21
C ALA A 7 -0.80 5.83 7.95
N GLY A 8 -0.15 6.03 6.80
CA GLY A 8 -0.56 5.48 5.51
C GLY A 8 0.47 5.77 4.41
N ASN A 9 0.21 5.32 3.19
CA ASN A 9 1.14 5.44 2.05
C ASN A 9 1.03 6.78 1.31
N ALA A 10 0.83 7.90 2.02
CA ALA A 10 0.79 9.25 1.46
C ALA A 10 -0.08 9.46 0.20
N GLY A 11 -1.15 8.68 0.01
CA GLY A 11 -2.08 8.79 -1.12
C GLY A 11 -1.87 7.78 -2.27
N GLY A 12 -0.76 7.04 -2.28
CA GLY A 12 -0.43 6.06 -3.31
C GLY A 12 1.05 5.68 -3.27
N GLN A 13 1.41 4.57 -3.90
CA GLN A 13 2.80 4.14 -3.97
C GLN A 13 3.12 3.51 -5.31
N ASP A 14 4.30 3.82 -5.83
CA ASP A 14 4.80 3.25 -7.08
C ASP A 14 5.23 1.80 -6.91
N ALA A 15 4.93 1.00 -7.94
CA ALA A 15 5.35 -0.39 -7.98
C ALA A 15 6.85 -0.48 -8.23
N SER A 16 7.57 -1.20 -7.38
CA SER A 16 8.99 -1.51 -7.54
C SER A 16 9.16 -2.75 -8.41
N ASP A 17 10.24 -2.79 -9.19
CA ASP A 17 10.68 -3.95 -9.99
C ASP A 17 11.28 -5.08 -9.14
N GLN A 18 10.75 -5.27 -7.93
CA GLN A 18 11.12 -6.38 -7.06
C GLN A 18 10.06 -7.47 -7.17
N PRO A 19 10.42 -8.68 -7.63
CA PRO A 19 9.47 -9.76 -7.74
C PRO A 19 9.06 -10.26 -6.36
N ALA A 20 7.76 -10.33 -6.09
CA ALA A 20 7.21 -10.85 -4.84
C ALA A 20 5.88 -11.58 -5.10
N GLN A 21 5.58 -12.59 -4.28
CA GLN A 21 4.35 -13.39 -4.38
C GLN A 21 4.05 -13.92 -5.81
N GLY A 22 5.11 -14.25 -6.57
CA GLY A 22 4.98 -14.76 -7.94
C GLY A 22 4.63 -13.71 -9.00
N ARG A 23 4.76 -12.41 -8.68
CA ARG A 23 4.53 -11.29 -9.60
C ARG A 23 5.83 -10.52 -9.86
N PRO A 24 6.01 -9.95 -11.06
CA PRO A 24 7.24 -9.24 -11.43
C PRO A 24 7.40 -7.89 -10.71
N HIS A 25 6.31 -7.21 -10.37
CA HIS A 25 6.31 -5.95 -9.63
C HIS A 25 5.67 -6.13 -8.25
N SER A 26 6.14 -5.37 -7.28
CA SER A 26 5.64 -5.36 -5.90
C SER A 26 5.45 -3.94 -5.37
N LEU A 27 4.63 -3.79 -4.33
CA LEU A 27 4.36 -2.53 -3.65
C LEU A 27 4.82 -2.65 -2.20
N VAL A 28 5.64 -1.71 -1.72
CA VAL A 28 6.19 -1.71 -0.35
C VAL A 28 5.29 -0.90 0.57
N LEU A 29 4.12 -1.45 0.90
CA LEU A 29 3.06 -0.72 1.60
C LEU A 29 3.28 -0.71 3.12
N THR A 30 3.09 0.44 3.76
CA THR A 30 2.97 0.56 5.22
C THR A 30 1.54 0.23 5.64
N LEU A 31 1.37 -0.89 6.36
CA LEU A 31 0.08 -1.35 6.88
C LEU A 31 -0.10 -0.86 8.34
N PRO A 32 -1.11 -0.02 8.63
CA PRO A 32 -1.41 0.34 10.01
C PRO A 32 -1.95 -0.88 10.79
N PRO A 33 -1.66 -1.00 12.10
CA PRO A 33 -2.17 -2.11 12.91
C PRO A 33 -3.71 -2.08 12.94
N LEU A 34 -4.33 -3.24 12.68
CA LEU A 34 -5.79 -3.43 12.62
C LEU A 34 -6.51 -2.57 11.55
N ALA A 35 -5.85 -2.25 10.45
CA ALA A 35 -6.46 -1.56 9.31
C ALA A 35 -6.50 -2.43 8.06
N ALA A 36 -7.48 -2.16 7.19
CA ALA A 36 -7.52 -2.66 5.82
C ALA A 36 -7.27 -1.50 4.84
N ILE A 37 -6.43 -1.73 3.83
CA ILE A 37 -6.15 -0.75 2.78
C ILE A 37 -6.66 -1.27 1.43
N PHE A 38 -7.33 -0.41 0.67
CA PHE A 38 -7.80 -0.70 -0.67
C PHE A 38 -6.99 0.11 -1.66
N LEU A 39 -6.39 -0.56 -2.63
CA LEU A 39 -5.53 0.04 -3.64
C LEU A 39 -6.17 -0.19 -5.01
N LYS A 40 -6.14 0.84 -5.84
CA LYS A 40 -6.56 0.76 -7.24
C LYS A 40 -5.40 1.23 -8.11
N TRP A 41 -5.04 0.44 -9.11
CA TRP A 41 -4.07 0.84 -10.11
C TRP A 41 -4.60 2.03 -10.92
N GLN A 42 -3.77 3.03 -11.13
CA GLN A 42 -4.01 4.15 -12.02
C GLN A 42 -2.94 4.14 -13.13
N PRO A 43 -3.35 4.34 -14.40
CA PRO A 43 -2.43 4.40 -15.53
C PRO A 43 -1.54 5.65 -15.51
#